data_AF-A0A7R9EY17-F1
#
_entry.id   AF-A0A7R9EY17-F1
#
_cell.length_a   1.000
_cell.length_b   1.000
_cell.length_c   1.000
_cell.angle_alpha   90.00
_cell.angle_beta   90.00
_cell.angle_gamma   90.00
#
_symmetry.space_group_name_H-M   'P 1'
#
loop_
_entity.id
_entity.type
_entity.pdbx_description
1 polymer ?
#
loop_
_entity_poly.entity_id
_entity_poly.type
_entity_poly.pdbx_seq_one_letter_code
_entity_poly.pdbx_strand_id
1 'polypeptide(L)'
;MGLVIRALISLSSAVLHISEIVSQQKRLSPLLGVPVYNNIAKNSTSAQARVTSQPTIAKLPVPPLEKTLEKYLRSVKPFLNATELQVTQEIVREFGSDSGLGRKLQRLLEDRASRTDNWLADWWLKYAYLSYRLPVVVHSSPGIQLPHQSFERQEGHLTYATRFIQGALSFKKILDENRLLQETLGKDPLDMGQYYRIFRTCRIPGFPEDSAYFPEPNDCSRHIVVIHNNEFFNVTILDENMRALDENQLLSQLRFVVEESPRPTKTVGILTSENRDTWAKYHRLLSQDPYNRKLLDIIEKSLFVVCLDGPAPDLGVADKQSISGLQMVHGGGSRASGGNRWFDKALQLVVGSGGDVGCCYEHCSAEGGPVAYLLDYIYEYM
;
A
#
# COMPACT_ATOMS: atom_id res chain seq x y z
N MET A 1 -16.78 -35.96 -17.41
CA MET A 1 -15.84 -35.28 -18.33
C MET A 1 -16.63 -34.44 -19.34
N GLY A 2 -17.14 -33.27 -18.94
CA GLY A 2 -18.13 -32.53 -19.76
C GLY A 2 -18.36 -31.05 -19.45
N LEU A 3 -17.49 -30.41 -18.67
CA LEU A 3 -17.62 -28.99 -18.25
C LEU A 3 -16.55 -28.06 -18.85
N VAL A 4 -15.54 -28.60 -19.55
CA VAL A 4 -14.37 -27.84 -20.03
C VAL A 4 -14.57 -27.23 -21.44
N ILE A 5 -15.52 -27.75 -22.23
CA ILE A 5 -15.63 -27.40 -23.66
C ILE A 5 -16.43 -26.09 -23.92
N ARG A 6 -17.24 -25.60 -22.98
CA ARG A 6 -18.06 -24.38 -23.19
C ARG A 6 -17.31 -23.05 -23.09
N ALA A 7 -16.06 -23.03 -22.60
CA ALA A 7 -15.31 -21.80 -22.39
C ALA A 7 -14.70 -21.18 -23.68
N LEU A 8 -14.61 -21.94 -24.78
CA LEU A 8 -13.83 -21.56 -25.97
C LEU A 8 -14.62 -20.90 -27.12
N ILE A 9 -15.94 -20.76 -27.00
CA ILE A 9 -16.81 -20.28 -28.11
C ILE A 9 -17.21 -18.79 -27.98
N SER A 10 -16.99 -18.15 -26.82
CA SER A 10 -17.54 -16.82 -26.53
C SER A 10 -16.68 -15.60 -26.90
N LEU A 11 -15.55 -15.77 -27.61
CA LEU A 11 -14.56 -14.71 -27.83
C LEU A 11 -14.68 -13.94 -29.16
N SER A 12 -15.66 -14.24 -30.03
CA SER A 12 -15.73 -13.68 -31.39
C SER A 12 -16.76 -12.57 -31.63
N SER A 13 -17.56 -12.13 -30.65
CA SER A 13 -18.67 -11.19 -30.87
C SER A 13 -18.48 -9.77 -30.32
N ALA A 14 -17.28 -9.40 -29.85
CA ALA A 14 -17.04 -8.13 -29.14
C ALA A 14 -16.78 -6.91 -30.06
N VAL A 15 -16.84 -7.06 -31.39
CA VAL A 15 -16.21 -6.11 -32.34
C VAL A 15 -17.17 -5.05 -32.94
N LEU A 16 -18.47 -5.04 -32.62
CA LEU A 16 -19.48 -4.36 -33.47
C LEU A 16 -20.40 -3.29 -32.85
N HIS A 17 -20.24 -2.85 -31.60
CA HIS A 17 -21.17 -1.87 -30.96
C HIS A 17 -20.48 -0.72 -30.20
N ILE A 18 -19.71 0.12 -30.91
CA ILE A 18 -19.14 1.38 -30.38
C ILE A 18 -19.39 2.53 -31.40
N SER A 19 -20.66 2.90 -31.63
CA SER A 19 -20.99 3.96 -32.61
C SER A 19 -22.11 4.93 -32.25
N GLU A 20 -22.78 4.81 -31.09
CA GLU A 20 -24.10 5.43 -30.91
C GLU A 20 -24.33 6.28 -29.63
N ILE A 21 -23.40 6.36 -28.69
CA ILE A 21 -23.67 6.96 -27.36
C ILE A 21 -22.95 8.31 -27.18
N VAL A 22 -23.27 9.27 -28.06
CA VAL A 22 -22.77 10.67 -28.00
C VAL A 22 -23.85 11.65 -27.48
N SER A 23 -25.12 11.22 -27.36
CA SER A 23 -26.22 12.13 -27.08
C SER A 23 -26.56 12.32 -25.58
N GLN A 24 -26.07 13.45 -25.05
CA GLN A 24 -26.77 14.36 -24.12
C GLN A 24 -26.70 14.10 -22.59
N GLN A 25 -26.01 15.03 -21.91
CA GLN A 25 -25.94 15.22 -20.45
C GLN A 25 -26.16 16.71 -20.13
N LYS A 26 -26.95 17.05 -19.07
CA LYS A 26 -27.16 18.38 -18.40
C LYS A 26 -28.34 18.20 -17.40
N ARG A 27 -28.48 18.78 -16.18
CA ARG A 27 -27.88 19.90 -15.38
C ARG A 27 -28.13 19.58 -13.86
N LEU A 28 -27.15 19.67 -12.93
CA LEU A 28 -26.65 20.81 -12.10
C LEU A 28 -27.40 21.16 -10.77
N SER A 29 -26.91 20.61 -9.63
CA SER A 29 -26.39 21.21 -8.33
C SER A 29 -26.92 22.54 -7.70
N PRO A 30 -26.38 23.14 -6.59
CA PRO A 30 -25.46 22.72 -5.47
C PRO A 30 -25.83 23.25 -4.01
N LEU A 31 -24.85 23.21 -3.05
CA LEU A 31 -24.64 23.99 -1.76
C LEU A 31 -25.16 23.34 -0.44
N LEU A 32 -24.51 23.31 0.75
CA LEU A 32 -23.25 23.79 1.42
C LEU A 32 -22.98 22.88 2.68
N GLY A 33 -21.93 22.93 3.53
CA GLY A 33 -20.65 23.69 3.60
C GLY A 33 -20.21 24.07 5.06
N VAL A 34 -19.19 23.42 5.67
CA VAL A 34 -18.60 23.73 7.03
C VAL A 34 -17.10 23.28 7.14
N PRO A 35 -16.28 23.60 8.18
CA PRO A 35 -14.96 24.22 7.96
C PRO A 35 -13.71 23.40 8.39
N VAL A 36 -12.52 23.87 7.98
CA VAL A 36 -11.19 23.24 8.17
C VAL A 36 -10.40 23.91 9.32
N TYR A 37 -9.62 23.11 10.06
CA TYR A 37 -8.65 23.59 11.05
C TYR A 37 -7.33 24.02 10.40
N ASN A 38 -6.91 25.27 10.66
CA ASN A 38 -5.58 25.78 10.30
C ASN A 38 -4.64 25.76 11.51
N ASN A 39 -3.46 25.15 11.39
CA ASN A 39 -2.18 25.69 11.87
C ASN A 39 -1.02 24.71 11.65
N ILE A 40 -0.12 25.04 10.72
CA ILE A 40 1.36 25.00 10.84
C ILE A 40 1.92 25.79 9.63
N ALA A 41 3.22 26.12 9.64
CA ALA A 41 3.95 26.82 8.58
C ALA A 41 3.70 28.33 8.38
N LYS A 42 4.00 29.14 9.41
CA LYS A 42 4.63 30.46 9.19
C LYS A 42 5.81 30.71 10.13
N ASN A 43 6.88 31.24 9.54
CA ASN A 43 8.09 31.83 10.14
C ASN A 43 9.16 30.91 10.74
N SER A 44 10.13 30.51 9.91
CA SER A 44 11.55 30.51 10.29
C SER A 44 12.46 30.73 9.07
N THR A 45 12.65 31.99 8.68
CA THR A 45 13.78 32.36 7.79
C THR A 45 15.09 32.31 8.58
N SER A 46 15.77 31.17 8.53
CA SER A 46 17.21 31.07 8.79
C SER A 46 17.86 30.29 7.66
N ALA A 47 19.04 30.74 7.21
CA ALA A 47 19.74 30.10 6.11
C ALA A 47 20.28 28.73 6.57
N GLN A 48 19.55 27.66 6.25
CA GLN A 48 20.04 26.30 6.46
C GLN A 48 21.18 26.03 5.48
N ALA A 49 22.41 26.04 6.01
CA ALA A 49 23.55 25.44 5.34
C ALA A 49 23.19 23.98 4.99
N ARG A 50 23.55 23.52 3.78
CA ARG A 50 23.47 22.10 3.41
C ARG A 50 24.29 21.29 4.41
N VAL A 51 23.62 20.58 5.31
CA VAL A 51 24.25 19.56 6.14
C VAL A 51 24.58 18.39 5.22
N THR A 52 25.84 18.27 4.85
CA THR A 52 26.34 17.31 3.83
C THR A 52 26.56 15.89 4.36
N SER A 53 26.24 15.64 5.64
CA SER A 53 26.25 14.32 6.27
C SER A 53 24.83 13.94 6.69
N GLN A 54 24.29 12.83 6.18
CA GLN A 54 23.14 12.20 6.82
C GLN A 54 23.47 11.89 8.29
N PRO A 55 22.55 12.12 9.24
CA PRO A 55 22.84 11.91 10.65
C PRO A 55 23.02 10.41 10.93
N THR A 56 24.02 10.07 11.74
CA THR A 56 24.28 8.67 12.12
C THR A 56 23.15 8.15 13.00
N ILE A 57 22.34 7.24 12.46
CA ILE A 57 21.28 6.55 13.21
C ILE A 57 21.92 5.45 14.06
N ALA A 58 21.50 5.35 15.32
CA ALA A 58 21.97 4.30 16.23
C ALA A 58 21.44 2.93 15.79
N LYS A 59 22.31 1.91 15.77
CA LYS A 59 21.90 0.52 15.51
C LYS A 59 20.89 0.06 16.56
N LEU A 60 19.93 -0.77 16.16
CA LEU A 60 18.92 -1.34 17.06
C LEU A 60 19.62 -2.10 18.21
N PRO A 61 19.46 -1.70 19.48
CA PRO A 61 20.15 -2.34 20.60
C PRO A 61 19.60 -3.74 20.85
N VAL A 62 20.40 -4.57 21.52
CA VAL A 62 19.93 -5.82 22.15
C VAL A 62 19.70 -5.52 23.64
N PRO A 63 18.47 -5.54 24.16
CA PRO A 63 18.23 -5.31 25.58
C PRO A 63 18.85 -6.39 26.46
N PRO A 64 19.25 -6.09 27.71
CA PRO A 64 19.70 -7.11 28.67
C PRO A 64 18.62 -8.17 28.91
N LEU A 65 19.03 -9.44 28.96
CA LEU A 65 18.16 -10.59 29.16
C LEU A 65 17.28 -10.42 30.41
N GLU A 66 17.87 -10.05 31.54
CA GLU A 66 17.20 -9.83 32.84
C GLU A 66 16.02 -8.87 32.70
N LYS A 67 16.26 -7.74 32.03
CA LYS A 67 15.28 -6.66 31.89
C LYS A 67 14.16 -7.04 30.94
N THR A 68 14.45 -7.86 29.94
CA THR A 68 13.44 -8.45 29.06
C THR A 68 12.56 -9.46 29.81
N LEU A 69 13.15 -10.35 30.61
CA LEU A 69 12.43 -11.35 31.40
C LEU A 69 11.59 -10.73 32.53
N GLU A 70 12.14 -9.72 33.23
CA GLU A 70 11.42 -8.93 34.25
C GLU A 70 10.21 -8.21 33.63
N LYS A 71 10.40 -7.55 32.48
CA LYS A 71 9.32 -6.87 31.76
C LYS A 71 8.26 -7.87 31.27
N TYR A 72 8.68 -9.01 30.72
CA TYR A 72 7.79 -10.08 30.25
C TYR A 72 6.88 -10.58 31.37
N LEU A 73 7.43 -10.99 32.53
CA LEU A 73 6.62 -11.46 33.66
C LEU A 73 5.62 -10.41 34.15
N ARG A 74 6.02 -9.14 34.19
CA ARG A 74 5.10 -8.04 34.54
C ARG A 74 3.99 -7.85 33.50
N SER A 75 4.30 -8.01 32.21
CA SER A 75 3.34 -7.86 31.11
C SER A 75 2.35 -9.01 30.98
N VAL A 76 2.74 -10.27 31.25
CA VAL A 76 1.82 -11.41 31.17
C VAL A 76 0.97 -11.60 32.43
N LYS A 77 1.45 -11.18 33.61
CA LYS A 77 0.74 -11.34 34.89
C LYS A 77 -0.77 -11.03 34.89
N PRO A 78 -1.30 -9.94 34.30
CA PRO A 78 -2.73 -9.66 34.31
C PRO A 78 -3.59 -10.61 33.44
N PHE A 79 -2.97 -11.44 32.59
CA PHE A 79 -3.65 -12.39 31.70
C PHE A 79 -3.56 -13.85 32.17
N LEU A 80 -2.86 -14.12 33.27
CA LEU A 80 -2.61 -15.48 33.78
C LEU A 80 -3.31 -15.70 35.12
N ASN A 81 -3.85 -16.90 35.31
CA ASN A 81 -4.26 -17.36 36.63
C ASN A 81 -3.05 -17.71 37.52
N ALA A 82 -3.28 -17.98 38.81
CA ALA A 82 -2.21 -18.22 39.78
C ALA A 82 -1.29 -19.41 39.41
N THR A 83 -1.85 -20.49 38.86
CA THR A 83 -1.10 -21.68 38.45
C THR A 83 -0.28 -21.40 37.19
N GLU A 84 -0.88 -20.78 36.18
CA GLU A 84 -0.19 -20.37 34.95
C GLU A 84 0.96 -19.39 35.23
N LEU A 85 0.74 -18.44 36.14
CA LEU A 85 1.76 -17.48 36.56
C LEU A 85 2.93 -18.18 37.27
N GLN A 86 2.66 -19.14 38.15
CA GLN A 86 3.71 -19.93 38.82
C GLN A 86 4.55 -20.70 37.78
N VAL A 87 3.92 -21.45 36.89
CA VAL A 87 4.60 -22.20 35.83
C VAL A 87 5.43 -21.27 34.94
N THR A 88 4.88 -20.11 34.56
CA THR A 88 5.59 -19.10 33.75
C THR A 88 6.81 -18.54 34.49
N GLN A 89 6.70 -18.29 35.80
CA GLN A 89 7.82 -17.84 36.64
C GLN A 89 8.92 -18.89 36.76
N GLU A 90 8.57 -20.18 36.85
CA GLU A 90 9.52 -21.29 36.89
C GLU A 90 10.28 -21.41 35.56
N ILE A 91 9.57 -21.40 34.42
CA ILE A 91 10.17 -21.41 33.07
C ILE A 91 11.12 -20.22 32.87
N VAL A 92 10.70 -19.00 33.23
CA VAL A 92 11.52 -17.79 33.10
C VAL A 92 12.77 -17.87 33.99
N ARG A 93 12.66 -18.42 35.20
CA ARG A 93 13.79 -18.61 36.12
C ARG A 93 14.80 -19.61 35.58
N GLU A 94 14.34 -20.73 35.02
CA GLU A 94 15.22 -21.72 34.39
C GLU A 94 15.92 -21.12 33.16
N PHE A 95 15.16 -20.50 32.25
CA PHE A 95 15.68 -19.91 31.02
C PHE A 95 16.72 -18.80 31.26
N GLY A 96 16.51 -17.96 32.29
CA GLY A 96 17.43 -16.88 32.67
C GLY A 96 18.57 -17.27 33.61
N SER A 97 18.61 -18.52 34.09
CA SER A 97 19.69 -19.01 34.98
C SER A 97 21.06 -19.05 34.28
N ASP A 98 22.14 -19.15 35.05
CA ASP A 98 23.50 -19.17 34.50
C ASP A 98 23.80 -20.40 33.62
N SER A 99 23.14 -21.52 33.90
CA SER A 99 23.10 -22.72 33.05
C SER A 99 21.95 -22.72 32.03
N GLY A 100 21.11 -21.68 32.03
CA GLY A 100 19.91 -21.56 31.21
C GLY A 100 20.19 -21.23 29.75
N LEU A 101 19.29 -21.67 28.87
CA LEU A 101 19.42 -21.46 27.43
C LEU A 101 19.43 -19.97 27.02
N GLY A 102 18.74 -19.11 27.80
CA GLY A 102 18.63 -17.68 27.51
C GLY A 102 19.98 -16.97 27.43
N ARG A 103 20.94 -17.33 28.31
CA ARG A 103 22.31 -16.80 28.28
C ARG A 103 23.04 -17.10 26.95
N LYS A 104 22.82 -18.29 26.39
CA LYS A 104 23.41 -18.68 25.10
C LYS A 104 22.76 -17.93 23.94
N LEU A 105 21.43 -17.82 23.95
CA LEU A 105 20.68 -17.11 22.91
C LEU A 105 20.97 -15.61 22.90
N GLN A 106 21.09 -14.98 24.08
CA GLN A 106 21.48 -13.57 24.23
C GLN A 106 22.82 -13.28 23.53
N ARG A 107 23.86 -14.11 23.79
CA ARG A 107 25.18 -13.93 23.15
C ARG A 107 25.14 -14.09 21.63
N LEU A 108 24.32 -15.01 21.11
CA LEU A 108 24.13 -15.17 19.67
C LEU A 108 23.41 -13.96 19.05
N LEU A 109 22.50 -13.33 19.79
CA LEU A 109 21.79 -12.13 19.38
C LEU A 109 22.69 -10.88 19.39
N GLU A 110 23.55 -10.76 20.39
CA GLU A 110 24.59 -9.72 20.50
C GLU A 110 25.64 -9.86 19.39
N ASP A 111 26.12 -11.08 19.12
CA ASP A 111 27.02 -11.37 18.00
C ASP A 111 26.37 -11.01 16.65
N ARG A 112 25.10 -11.39 16.44
CA ARG A 112 24.33 -10.96 15.26
C ARG A 112 24.26 -9.43 15.15
N ALA A 113 23.91 -8.74 16.21
CA ALA A 113 23.82 -7.27 16.23
C ALA A 113 25.15 -6.58 15.92
N SER A 114 26.29 -7.17 16.29
CA SER A 114 27.61 -6.65 15.91
C SER A 114 27.91 -6.75 14.41
N ARG A 115 27.28 -7.70 13.70
CA ARG A 115 27.53 -8.04 12.29
C ARG A 115 26.48 -7.51 11.30
N THR A 116 25.39 -6.92 11.81
CA THR A 116 24.28 -6.38 11.01
C THR A 116 24.04 -4.91 11.33
N ASP A 117 23.40 -4.16 10.44
CA ASP A 117 22.97 -2.77 10.74
C ASP A 117 21.69 -2.72 11.59
N ASN A 118 20.81 -3.70 11.39
CA ASN A 118 19.68 -3.98 12.26
C ASN A 118 19.52 -5.51 12.37
N TRP A 119 19.64 -6.06 13.58
CA TRP A 119 19.62 -7.51 13.82
C TRP A 119 18.24 -8.14 13.63
N LEU A 120 17.18 -7.32 13.67
CA LEU A 120 15.78 -7.75 13.66
C LEU A 120 15.13 -7.56 12.29
N ALA A 121 15.61 -6.66 11.43
CA ALA A 121 14.88 -6.18 10.25
C ALA A 121 14.44 -7.28 9.27
N ASP A 122 15.33 -8.21 8.92
CA ASP A 122 15.06 -9.35 8.04
C ASP A 122 14.17 -10.42 8.70
N TRP A 123 14.37 -10.69 9.99
CA TRP A 123 13.50 -11.57 10.77
C TRP A 123 12.10 -11.00 10.93
N TRP A 124 11.96 -9.70 11.19
CA TRP A 124 10.68 -9.01 11.28
C TRP A 124 9.95 -9.05 9.95
N LEU A 125 10.60 -8.62 8.86
CA LEU A 125 10.03 -8.68 7.51
C LEU A 125 9.54 -10.09 7.15
N LYS A 126 10.39 -11.10 7.41
CA LYS A 126 10.06 -12.51 7.17
C LYS A 126 8.86 -12.96 8.01
N TYR A 127 8.94 -12.88 9.33
CA TYR A 127 7.99 -13.54 10.23
C TYR A 127 6.69 -12.78 10.45
N ALA A 128 6.71 -11.44 10.42
CA ALA A 128 5.50 -10.63 10.58
C ALA A 128 4.67 -10.55 9.29
N TYR A 129 5.31 -10.57 8.10
CA TYR A 129 4.61 -10.36 6.82
C TYR A 129 4.79 -11.50 5.82
N LEU A 130 6.02 -11.83 5.39
CA LEU A 130 6.24 -12.71 4.23
C LEU A 130 5.84 -14.17 4.47
N SER A 131 6.07 -14.70 5.67
CA SER A 131 5.59 -16.03 6.09
C SER A 131 4.18 -16.00 6.69
N TYR A 132 3.53 -14.84 6.81
CA TYR A 132 2.13 -14.74 7.23
C TYR A 132 1.22 -15.14 6.06
N ARG A 133 0.41 -16.20 6.24
CA ARG A 133 -0.30 -16.86 5.14
C ARG A 133 -1.78 -16.51 5.00
N LEU A 134 -2.37 -15.80 5.97
CA LEU A 134 -3.72 -15.25 5.82
C LEU A 134 -3.73 -14.17 4.71
N PRO A 135 -4.89 -13.91 4.06
CA PRO A 135 -5.00 -12.89 3.03
C PRO A 135 -4.45 -11.54 3.51
N VAL A 136 -3.74 -10.79 2.66
CA VAL A 136 -3.26 -9.46 3.08
C VAL A 136 -4.43 -8.51 3.33
N VAL A 137 -5.54 -8.66 2.60
CA VAL A 137 -6.78 -7.90 2.78
C VAL A 137 -7.36 -8.15 4.17
N VAL A 138 -7.72 -7.07 4.88
CA VAL A 138 -8.17 -7.05 6.29
C VAL A 138 -7.14 -7.51 7.32
N HIS A 139 -6.35 -8.56 7.06
CA HIS A 139 -5.44 -9.13 8.07
C HIS A 139 -4.02 -8.52 8.07
N SER A 140 -3.62 -7.77 7.05
CA SER A 140 -2.29 -7.15 6.98
C SER A 140 -2.29 -5.75 6.36
N SER A 141 -2.79 -5.59 5.13
CA SER A 141 -2.82 -4.33 4.37
C SER A 141 -3.83 -3.34 4.97
N PRO A 142 -3.40 -2.19 5.53
CA PRO A 142 -4.31 -1.21 6.07
C PRO A 142 -4.92 -0.33 4.97
N GLY A 143 -6.12 0.18 5.23
CA GLY A 143 -6.77 1.22 4.43
C GLY A 143 -6.76 2.55 5.19
N ILE A 144 -6.45 3.64 4.51
CA ILE A 144 -6.53 5.00 5.04
C ILE A 144 -7.56 5.78 4.22
N GLN A 145 -8.55 6.36 4.89
CA GLN A 145 -9.54 7.24 4.28
C GLN A 145 -9.09 8.71 4.40
N LEU A 146 -9.24 9.47 3.32
CA LEU A 146 -9.07 10.93 3.28
C LEU A 146 -10.44 11.64 3.36
N PRO A 147 -10.50 12.96 3.62
CA PRO A 147 -11.75 13.71 3.66
C PRO A 147 -12.61 13.48 2.42
N HIS A 148 -13.90 13.16 2.62
CA HIS A 148 -14.83 12.84 1.54
C HIS A 148 -15.04 14.03 0.59
N GLN A 149 -15.03 13.75 -0.72
CA GLN A 149 -15.09 14.75 -1.79
C GLN A 149 -16.48 14.85 -2.40
N SER A 150 -16.81 16.00 -2.99
CA SER A 150 -18.09 16.18 -3.71
C SER A 150 -17.86 16.33 -5.22
N PHE A 151 -18.00 15.24 -5.96
CA PHE A 151 -17.86 15.25 -7.42
C PHE A 151 -19.21 15.46 -8.10
N GLU A 152 -19.48 16.66 -8.65
CA GLU A 152 -20.73 16.91 -9.39
C GLU A 152 -20.83 16.10 -10.70
N ARG A 153 -19.69 15.74 -11.29
CA ARG A 153 -19.55 15.02 -12.57
C ARG A 153 -18.25 14.21 -12.58
N GLN A 154 -18.20 13.21 -13.46
CA GLN A 154 -17.00 12.43 -13.79
C GLN A 154 -15.76 13.31 -14.04
N GLU A 155 -15.90 14.46 -14.71
CA GLU A 155 -14.79 15.38 -14.95
C GLU A 155 -14.11 15.82 -13.64
N GLY A 156 -14.88 16.17 -12.59
CA GLY A 156 -14.32 16.55 -11.29
C GLY A 156 -13.67 15.39 -10.53
N HIS A 157 -14.22 14.18 -10.69
CA HIS A 157 -13.62 12.93 -10.18
C HIS A 157 -12.26 12.66 -10.84
N LEU A 158 -12.15 12.85 -12.16
CA LEU A 158 -10.90 12.67 -12.89
C LEU A 158 -9.90 13.81 -12.66
N THR A 159 -10.33 15.06 -12.50
CA THR A 159 -9.46 16.17 -12.07
C THR A 159 -8.87 15.89 -10.69
N TYR A 160 -9.68 15.42 -9.73
CA TYR A 160 -9.16 15.03 -8.42
C TYR A 160 -8.14 13.90 -8.53
N ALA A 161 -8.46 12.82 -9.25
CA ALA A 161 -7.52 11.71 -9.46
C ALA A 161 -6.22 12.16 -10.14
N THR A 162 -6.30 13.10 -11.10
CA THR A 162 -5.14 13.72 -11.77
C THR A 162 -4.23 14.42 -10.76
N ARG A 163 -4.79 15.29 -9.90
CA ARG A 163 -4.01 16.00 -8.87
C ARG A 163 -3.48 15.08 -7.79
N PHE A 164 -4.24 14.07 -7.40
CA PHE A 164 -3.83 13.06 -6.42
C PHE A 164 -2.59 12.28 -6.90
N ILE A 165 -2.56 11.92 -8.20
CA ILE A 165 -1.38 11.36 -8.87
C ILE A 165 -0.22 12.37 -8.91
N GLN A 166 -0.47 13.64 -9.28
CA GLN A 166 0.58 14.65 -9.37
C GLN A 166 1.24 14.96 -8.03
N GLY A 167 0.48 15.02 -6.93
CA GLY A 167 1.02 15.16 -5.59
C GLY A 167 1.92 13.98 -5.21
N ALA A 168 1.50 12.76 -5.54
CA ALA A 168 2.30 11.55 -5.29
C ALA A 168 3.61 11.56 -6.09
N LEU A 169 3.59 12.07 -7.33
CA LEU A 169 4.80 12.24 -8.15
C LEU A 169 5.69 13.39 -7.68
N SER A 170 5.12 14.48 -7.19
CA SER A 170 5.86 15.57 -6.55
C SER A 170 6.61 15.06 -5.32
N PHE A 171 5.96 14.25 -4.48
CA PHE A 171 6.63 13.58 -3.36
C PHE A 171 7.70 12.59 -3.83
N LYS A 172 7.40 11.72 -4.80
CA LYS A 172 8.39 10.79 -5.37
C LYS A 172 9.64 11.53 -5.88
N LYS A 173 9.48 12.70 -6.50
CA LYS A 173 10.60 13.54 -6.94
C LYS A 173 11.44 14.07 -5.76
N ILE A 174 10.84 14.35 -4.61
CA ILE A 174 11.58 14.68 -3.38
C ILE A 174 12.45 13.50 -2.94
N LEU A 175 11.93 12.26 -3.02
CA LEU A 175 12.69 11.04 -2.72
C LEU A 175 13.82 10.80 -3.73
N ASP A 176 13.52 10.78 -5.04
CA ASP A 176 14.51 10.50 -6.08
C ASP A 176 15.68 11.51 -6.05
N GLU A 177 15.41 12.78 -5.72
CA GLU A 177 16.42 13.83 -5.58
C GLU A 177 17.09 13.87 -4.18
N ASN A 178 16.77 12.91 -3.29
CA ASN A 178 17.26 12.81 -1.90
C ASN A 178 17.06 14.11 -1.09
N ARG A 179 15.90 14.76 -1.26
CA ARG A 179 15.54 16.04 -0.62
C ARG A 179 14.52 15.90 0.51
N LEU A 180 14.16 14.68 0.92
CA LEU A 180 13.26 14.48 2.05
C LEU A 180 13.93 15.02 3.33
N LEU A 181 13.18 15.82 4.10
CA LEU A 181 13.69 16.37 5.35
C LEU A 181 13.79 15.27 6.41
N GLN A 182 14.87 15.29 7.17
CA GLN A 182 15.08 14.36 8.28
C GLN A 182 14.02 14.55 9.37
N GLU A 183 13.25 13.51 9.66
CA GLU A 183 12.36 13.50 10.82
C GLU A 183 13.12 13.19 12.11
N THR A 184 12.62 13.72 13.24
CA THR A 184 13.21 13.50 14.56
C THR A 184 12.15 13.21 15.62
N LEU A 185 12.41 12.23 16.49
CA LEU A 185 11.65 12.06 17.73
C LEU A 185 12.35 12.86 18.83
N GLY A 186 11.85 14.07 19.09
CA GLY A 186 12.53 15.01 19.98
C GLY A 186 13.84 15.50 19.36
N LYS A 187 14.97 14.94 19.81
CA LYS A 187 16.32 15.25 19.26
C LYS A 187 16.91 14.12 18.42
N ASP A 188 16.32 12.92 18.47
CA ASP A 188 16.90 11.73 17.87
C ASP A 188 16.41 11.57 16.42
N PRO A 189 17.32 11.41 15.43
CA PRO A 189 16.95 11.23 14.03
C PRO A 189 16.28 9.86 13.80
N LEU A 190 15.23 9.86 12.98
CA LEU A 190 14.50 8.65 12.60
C LEU A 190 15.06 8.02 11.31
N ASP A 191 14.80 6.73 11.11
CA ASP A 191 15.12 6.06 9.84
C ASP A 191 14.17 6.51 8.73
N MET A 192 14.74 7.10 7.69
CA MET A 192 14.00 7.55 6.52
C MET A 192 13.85 6.45 5.45
N GLY A 193 14.43 5.26 5.67
CA GLY A 193 14.51 4.18 4.67
C GLY A 193 13.15 3.65 4.19
N GLN A 194 12.12 3.72 5.03
CA GLN A 194 10.76 3.27 4.68
C GLN A 194 10.12 4.11 3.56
N TYR A 195 10.37 5.42 3.51
CA TYR A 195 9.83 6.30 2.47
C TYR A 195 10.24 5.87 1.06
N TYR A 196 11.50 5.43 0.92
CA TYR A 196 12.06 4.93 -0.34
C TYR A 196 11.51 3.56 -0.77
N ARG A 197 10.68 2.91 0.07
CA ARG A 197 10.00 1.64 -0.23
C ARG A 197 8.52 1.78 -0.56
N ILE A 198 7.90 2.96 -0.43
CA ILE A 198 6.47 3.14 -0.73
C ILE A 198 6.18 3.00 -2.23
N PHE A 199 7.05 3.59 -3.07
CA PHE A 199 6.94 3.53 -4.53
C PHE A 199 7.71 2.33 -5.08
N ARG A 200 7.27 1.80 -6.24
CA ARG A 200 7.90 0.67 -6.97
C ARG A 200 7.95 -0.67 -6.22
N THR A 201 7.48 -0.75 -4.97
CA THR A 201 7.44 -2.02 -4.24
C THR A 201 6.19 -2.84 -4.59
N CYS A 202 6.36 -4.17 -4.68
CA CYS A 202 5.28 -5.12 -4.82
C CYS A 202 5.62 -6.40 -4.06
N ARG A 203 4.69 -6.89 -3.23
CA ARG A 203 4.78 -8.23 -2.66
C ARG A 203 4.55 -9.26 -3.77
N ILE A 204 5.29 -10.36 -3.74
CA ILE A 204 5.22 -11.42 -4.75
C ILE A 204 4.79 -12.71 -4.03
N PRO A 205 3.67 -13.34 -4.41
CA PRO A 205 3.17 -14.51 -3.70
C PRO A 205 4.06 -15.74 -3.96
N GLY A 206 4.40 -16.46 -2.89
CA GLY A 206 5.30 -17.61 -2.95
C GLY A 206 4.85 -18.74 -2.02
N PHE A 207 5.54 -19.88 -2.07
CA PHE A 207 5.34 -20.99 -1.14
C PHE A 207 6.69 -21.61 -0.78
N PRO A 208 7.00 -21.83 0.51
CA PRO A 208 6.13 -21.67 1.69
C PRO A 208 5.97 -20.23 2.19
N GLU A 209 6.72 -19.27 1.64
CA GLU A 209 6.69 -17.86 2.01
C GLU A 209 6.66 -16.96 0.77
N ASP A 210 6.15 -15.75 0.94
CA ASP A 210 6.17 -14.71 -0.10
C ASP A 210 7.56 -14.05 -0.19
N SER A 211 7.79 -13.30 -1.26
CA SER A 211 8.92 -12.36 -1.36
C SER A 211 8.40 -10.94 -1.63
N ALA A 212 9.32 -9.98 -1.73
CA ALA A 212 8.99 -8.61 -2.14
C ALA A 212 9.97 -8.14 -3.20
N TYR A 213 9.44 -7.54 -4.25
CA TYR A 213 10.18 -6.69 -5.17
C TYR A 213 10.30 -5.31 -4.54
N PHE A 214 11.53 -4.83 -4.33
CA PHE A 214 11.83 -3.48 -3.85
C PHE A 214 12.52 -2.68 -4.98
N PRO A 215 12.41 -1.34 -4.99
CA PRO A 215 13.12 -0.51 -5.96
C PRO A 215 14.64 -0.67 -5.87
N GLU A 216 15.26 -1.02 -6.99
CA GLU A 216 16.71 -0.96 -7.17
C GLU A 216 17.16 0.47 -7.52
N PRO A 217 18.40 0.90 -7.18
CA PRO A 217 18.88 2.26 -7.45
C PRO A 217 18.82 2.71 -8.92
N ASN A 218 18.86 1.76 -9.86
CA ASN A 218 18.82 2.01 -11.30
C ASN A 218 17.42 1.76 -11.92
N ASP A 219 16.37 1.61 -11.12
CA ASP A 219 15.00 1.38 -11.63
C ASP A 219 14.40 2.65 -12.24
N CYS A 220 14.38 2.70 -13.56
CA CYS A 220 13.79 3.76 -14.37
C CYS A 220 12.30 3.52 -14.73
N SER A 221 11.50 2.89 -13.86
CA SER A 221 10.05 2.74 -14.10
C SER A 221 9.34 4.11 -14.24
N ARG A 222 8.54 4.25 -15.29
CA ARG A 222 7.90 5.53 -15.71
C ARG A 222 6.38 5.51 -15.72
N HIS A 223 5.78 4.39 -15.32
CA HIS A 223 4.36 4.12 -15.47
C HIS A 223 3.68 3.82 -14.13
N ILE A 224 2.39 4.09 -14.08
CA ILE A 224 1.47 3.57 -13.07
C ILE A 224 0.55 2.55 -13.73
N VAL A 225 -0.15 1.79 -12.90
CA VAL A 225 -1.30 1.00 -13.35
C VAL A 225 -2.56 1.67 -12.85
N VAL A 226 -3.44 2.07 -13.77
CA VAL A 226 -4.78 2.55 -13.43
C VAL A 226 -5.75 1.38 -13.58
N ILE A 227 -6.57 1.13 -12.56
CA ILE A 227 -7.60 0.10 -12.56
C ILE A 227 -8.97 0.79 -12.53
N HIS A 228 -9.79 0.53 -13.54
CA HIS A 228 -11.17 1.00 -13.62
C HIS A 228 -12.02 -0.16 -14.13
N ASN A 229 -13.18 -0.41 -13.49
CA ASN A 229 -14.07 -1.50 -13.87
C ASN A 229 -13.38 -2.89 -14.00
N ASN A 230 -12.41 -3.16 -13.10
CA ASN A 230 -11.55 -4.35 -13.09
C ASN A 230 -10.59 -4.51 -14.28
N GLU A 231 -10.52 -3.53 -15.20
CA GLU A 231 -9.55 -3.49 -16.29
C GLU A 231 -8.28 -2.74 -15.88
N PHE A 232 -7.13 -3.20 -16.37
CA PHE A 232 -5.81 -2.76 -15.95
C PHE A 232 -5.10 -2.01 -17.08
N PHE A 233 -4.86 -0.72 -16.89
CA PHE A 233 -4.26 0.17 -17.87
C PHE A 233 -2.83 0.56 -17.48
N ASN A 234 -1.87 0.25 -18.34
CA ASN A 234 -0.50 0.72 -18.21
C ASN A 234 -0.41 2.18 -18.68
N VAL A 235 -0.29 3.13 -17.76
CA VAL A 235 -0.24 4.57 -18.08
C VAL A 235 1.17 5.08 -17.82
N THR A 236 1.90 5.40 -18.88
CA THR A 236 3.20 6.09 -18.79
C THR A 236 2.96 7.53 -18.37
N ILE A 237 3.57 7.94 -17.26
CA ILE A 237 3.34 9.25 -16.61
C ILE A 237 4.62 10.07 -16.43
N LEU A 238 5.79 9.50 -16.75
CA LEU A 238 7.06 10.21 -16.84
C LEU A 238 7.60 10.16 -18.28
N ASP A 239 8.16 11.27 -18.77
CA ASP A 239 8.80 11.37 -20.09
C ASP A 239 10.18 10.66 -20.11
N GLU A 240 10.92 10.75 -21.22
CA GLU A 240 12.26 10.14 -21.35
C GLU A 240 13.32 10.83 -20.46
N ASN A 241 13.02 12.01 -19.94
CA ASN A 241 13.85 12.80 -19.04
C ASN A 241 13.39 12.68 -17.57
N MET A 242 12.53 11.69 -17.25
CA MET A 242 11.92 11.47 -15.93
C MET A 242 11.06 12.64 -15.40
N ARG A 243 10.53 13.48 -16.30
CA ARG A 243 9.62 14.59 -15.97
C ARG A 243 8.18 14.09 -15.99
N ALA A 244 7.39 14.45 -14.99
CA ALA A 244 5.97 14.12 -14.95
C ALA A 244 5.19 14.81 -16.07
N LEU A 245 4.16 14.13 -16.60
CA LEU A 245 3.16 14.73 -17.48
C LEU A 245 2.43 15.90 -16.81
N ASP A 246 2.00 16.87 -17.60
CA ASP A 246 1.17 17.98 -17.11
C ASP A 246 -0.27 17.55 -16.76
N GLU A 247 -1.02 18.43 -16.08
CA GLU A 247 -2.39 18.14 -15.60
C GLU A 247 -3.33 17.80 -16.76
N ASN A 248 -3.20 18.44 -17.93
CA ASN A 248 -4.06 18.19 -19.08
C ASN A 248 -3.70 16.87 -19.78
N GLN A 249 -2.40 16.58 -19.91
CA GLN A 249 -1.90 15.32 -20.46
C GLN A 249 -2.37 14.13 -19.62
N LEU A 250 -2.17 14.19 -18.31
CA LEU A 250 -2.56 13.12 -17.38
C LEU A 250 -4.08 12.97 -17.29
N LEU A 251 -4.84 14.08 -17.20
CA LEU A 251 -6.30 14.05 -17.24
C LEU A 251 -6.83 13.40 -18.53
N SER A 252 -6.18 13.67 -19.67
CA SER A 252 -6.53 13.03 -20.95
C SER A 252 -6.26 11.52 -20.94
N GLN A 253 -5.19 11.04 -20.28
CA GLN A 253 -4.98 9.61 -20.07
C GLN A 253 -6.10 8.99 -19.20
N LEU A 254 -6.51 9.67 -18.12
CA LEU A 254 -7.58 9.17 -17.25
C LEU A 254 -8.96 9.17 -17.93
N ARG A 255 -9.25 10.15 -18.80
CA ARG A 255 -10.47 10.12 -19.63
C ARG A 255 -10.46 8.91 -20.56
N PHE A 256 -9.36 8.68 -21.28
CA PHE A 256 -9.20 7.50 -22.14
C PHE A 256 -9.40 6.18 -21.38
N VAL A 257 -8.83 6.05 -20.18
CA VAL A 257 -9.03 4.86 -19.31
C VAL A 257 -10.51 4.60 -19.04
N VAL A 258 -11.29 5.62 -18.67
CA VAL A 258 -12.72 5.47 -18.36
C VAL A 258 -13.57 5.26 -19.63
N GLU A 259 -13.19 5.88 -20.75
CA GLU A 259 -13.85 5.71 -22.05
C GLU A 259 -13.69 4.27 -22.59
N GLU A 260 -12.50 3.67 -22.46
CA GLU A 260 -12.20 2.31 -22.92
C GLU A 260 -12.73 1.20 -21.98
N SER A 261 -13.00 1.51 -20.71
CA SER A 261 -13.56 0.55 -19.73
C SER A 261 -14.95 0.97 -19.20
N PRO A 262 -15.98 1.06 -20.06
CA PRO A 262 -17.30 1.58 -19.68
C PRO A 262 -18.12 0.61 -18.81
N ARG A 263 -17.69 -0.65 -18.62
CA ARG A 263 -18.41 -1.68 -17.85
C ARG A 263 -17.43 -2.65 -17.15
N PRO A 264 -17.78 -3.17 -15.96
CA PRO A 264 -16.96 -4.17 -15.26
C PRO A 264 -16.63 -5.42 -16.10
N THR A 265 -15.35 -5.80 -16.12
CA THR A 265 -14.88 -7.07 -16.69
C THR A 265 -14.56 -8.11 -15.60
N LYS A 266 -13.87 -9.20 -15.97
CA LYS A 266 -13.50 -10.28 -15.04
C LYS A 266 -12.53 -9.77 -13.98
N THR A 267 -12.85 -10.05 -12.72
CA THR A 267 -12.15 -9.56 -11.53
C THR A 267 -10.79 -10.24 -11.28
N VAL A 268 -9.83 -10.19 -12.22
CA VAL A 268 -8.51 -10.84 -12.05
C VAL A 268 -7.78 -10.33 -10.79
N GLY A 269 -7.89 -9.03 -10.48
CA GLY A 269 -7.32 -8.42 -9.29
C GLY A 269 -7.78 -9.03 -7.96
N ILE A 270 -8.98 -9.62 -7.91
CA ILE A 270 -9.52 -10.25 -6.68
C ILE A 270 -8.72 -11.48 -6.26
N LEU A 271 -7.93 -12.09 -7.16
CA LEU A 271 -7.07 -13.21 -6.81
C LEU A 271 -5.98 -12.82 -5.81
N THR A 272 -5.60 -11.54 -5.73
CA THR A 272 -4.67 -11.01 -4.72
C THR A 272 -5.28 -10.90 -3.32
N SER A 273 -6.62 -11.01 -3.17
CA SER A 273 -7.31 -11.02 -1.88
C SER A 273 -7.51 -12.42 -1.28
N GLU A 274 -6.96 -13.46 -1.90
CA GLU A 274 -7.04 -14.84 -1.40
C GLU A 274 -6.01 -15.13 -0.30
N ASN A 275 -6.16 -16.29 0.34
CA ASN A 275 -5.10 -16.87 1.18
C ASN A 275 -3.78 -16.95 0.39
N ARG A 276 -2.64 -16.68 1.03
CA ARG A 276 -1.37 -16.51 0.29
C ARG A 276 -0.90 -17.77 -0.42
N ASP A 277 -1.19 -18.97 0.11
CA ASP A 277 -0.88 -20.24 -0.56
C ASP A 277 -1.78 -20.47 -1.78
N THR A 278 -3.07 -20.12 -1.65
CA THR A 278 -4.05 -20.15 -2.74
C THR A 278 -3.64 -19.17 -3.85
N TRP A 279 -3.25 -17.94 -3.48
CA TRP A 279 -2.81 -16.93 -4.45
C TRP A 279 -1.48 -17.31 -5.10
N ALA A 280 -0.47 -17.80 -4.36
CA ALA A 280 0.79 -18.28 -4.93
C ALA A 280 0.58 -19.39 -5.99
N LYS A 281 -0.38 -20.30 -5.75
CA LYS A 281 -0.79 -21.29 -6.75
C LYS A 281 -1.37 -20.65 -8.01
N TYR A 282 -2.25 -19.66 -7.89
CA TYR A 282 -2.86 -19.00 -9.05
C TYR A 282 -1.92 -18.04 -9.79
N HIS A 283 -1.08 -17.28 -9.08
CA HIS A 283 -0.02 -16.45 -9.68
C HIS A 283 0.95 -17.31 -10.50
N ARG A 284 1.37 -18.48 -9.95
CA ARG A 284 2.18 -19.45 -10.71
C ARG A 284 1.48 -19.96 -11.96
N LEU A 285 0.16 -20.20 -11.93
CA LEU A 285 -0.61 -20.63 -13.10
C LEU A 285 -0.75 -19.51 -14.14
N LEU A 286 -1.06 -18.28 -13.72
CA LEU A 286 -1.08 -17.11 -14.61
C LEU A 286 0.28 -16.90 -15.28
N SER A 287 1.36 -16.99 -14.50
CA SER A 287 2.75 -16.83 -14.94
C SER A 287 3.26 -17.90 -15.90
N GLN A 288 2.51 -18.99 -16.16
CA GLN A 288 2.88 -19.98 -17.18
C GLN A 288 2.72 -19.42 -18.60
N ASP A 289 1.76 -18.53 -18.82
CA ASP A 289 1.58 -17.85 -20.09
C ASP A 289 2.59 -16.68 -20.22
N PRO A 290 3.43 -16.63 -21.28
CA PRO A 290 4.39 -15.56 -21.49
C PRO A 290 3.78 -14.17 -21.67
N TYR A 291 2.52 -14.07 -22.13
CA TYR A 291 1.79 -12.80 -22.22
C TYR A 291 1.36 -12.32 -20.84
N ASN A 292 0.69 -13.18 -20.06
CA ASN A 292 0.29 -12.84 -18.68
C ASN A 292 1.50 -12.49 -17.81
N ARG A 293 2.63 -13.19 -17.97
CA ARG A 293 3.87 -12.88 -17.24
C ARG A 293 4.37 -11.46 -17.51
N LYS A 294 4.24 -10.95 -18.74
CA LYS A 294 4.57 -9.55 -19.06
C LYS A 294 3.60 -8.56 -18.43
N LEU A 295 2.31 -8.90 -18.34
CA LEU A 295 1.31 -8.07 -17.66
C LEU A 295 1.56 -8.02 -16.15
N LEU A 296 1.91 -9.14 -15.53
CA LEU A 296 2.32 -9.19 -14.11
C LEU A 296 3.56 -8.32 -13.87
N ASP A 297 4.61 -8.44 -14.69
CA ASP A 297 5.82 -7.62 -14.61
C ASP A 297 5.53 -6.10 -14.68
N ILE A 298 4.58 -5.69 -15.53
CA ILE A 298 4.12 -4.29 -15.62
C ILE A 298 3.45 -3.83 -14.32
N ILE A 299 2.61 -4.65 -13.70
CA ILE A 299 1.94 -4.31 -12.43
C ILE A 299 2.96 -4.28 -11.28
N GLU A 300 3.79 -5.32 -11.18
CA GLU A 300 4.80 -5.50 -10.14
C GLU A 300 5.82 -4.34 -10.14
N LYS A 301 6.24 -3.85 -11.32
CA LYS A 301 7.19 -2.71 -11.47
C LYS A 301 6.56 -1.31 -11.55
N SER A 302 5.23 -1.19 -11.64
CA SER A 302 4.57 0.13 -11.67
C SER A 302 4.98 1.01 -10.48
N LEU A 303 4.99 2.34 -10.63
CA LEU A 303 5.35 3.25 -9.54
C LEU A 303 4.39 3.11 -8.36
N PHE A 304 3.10 3.00 -8.66
CA PHE A 304 1.98 2.72 -7.76
C PHE A 304 0.75 2.35 -8.61
N VAL A 305 -0.32 1.94 -7.94
CA VAL A 305 -1.63 1.65 -8.56
C VAL A 305 -2.61 2.79 -8.25
N VAL A 306 -3.50 3.11 -9.19
CA VAL A 306 -4.63 4.03 -9.00
C VAL A 306 -5.92 3.29 -9.28
N CYS A 307 -6.82 3.22 -8.31
CA CYS A 307 -8.13 2.58 -8.45
C CYS A 307 -9.19 3.66 -8.65
N LEU A 308 -9.70 3.78 -9.88
CA LEU A 308 -10.89 4.58 -10.18
C LEU A 308 -12.11 3.73 -9.85
N ASP A 309 -12.71 4.02 -8.71
CA ASP A 309 -13.74 3.20 -8.09
C ASP A 309 -15.14 3.71 -8.41
N GLY A 310 -16.13 2.80 -8.36
CA GLY A 310 -17.52 3.19 -8.27
C GLY A 310 -17.89 3.76 -6.89
N PRO A 311 -19.16 4.16 -6.68
CA PRO A 311 -19.67 4.51 -5.36
C PRO A 311 -19.54 3.34 -4.39
N ALA A 312 -19.30 3.63 -3.11
CA ALA A 312 -19.29 2.60 -2.07
C ALA A 312 -20.63 1.83 -2.05
N PRO A 313 -20.62 0.48 -1.96
CA PRO A 313 -21.84 -0.29 -1.83
C PRO A 313 -22.49 -0.07 -0.46
N ASP A 314 -23.81 -0.28 -0.38
CA ASP A 314 -24.45 -0.47 0.92
C ASP A 314 -24.01 -1.81 1.50
N LEU A 315 -23.31 -1.74 2.64
CA LEU A 315 -22.80 -2.90 3.38
C LEU A 315 -23.65 -3.23 4.63
N GLY A 316 -24.81 -2.59 4.79
CA GLY A 316 -25.63 -2.71 6.01
C GLY A 316 -24.99 -2.06 7.24
N VAL A 317 -24.04 -1.14 7.04
CA VAL A 317 -23.30 -0.42 8.08
C VAL A 317 -23.92 0.97 8.28
N ALA A 318 -24.07 1.39 9.54
CA ALA A 318 -24.91 2.53 9.90
C ALA A 318 -24.37 3.91 9.48
N ASP A 319 -23.05 4.05 9.32
CA ASP A 319 -22.41 5.32 9.03
C ASP A 319 -21.52 5.29 7.77
N LYS A 320 -21.43 6.44 7.10
CA LYS A 320 -20.68 6.59 5.84
C LYS A 320 -19.17 6.47 6.01
N GLN A 321 -18.62 6.78 7.18
CA GLN A 321 -17.17 6.76 7.42
C GLN A 321 -16.69 5.30 7.49
N SER A 322 -17.41 4.45 8.20
CA SER A 322 -17.18 3.00 8.21
C SER A 322 -17.33 2.38 6.81
N ILE A 323 -18.35 2.75 6.03
CA ILE A 323 -18.51 2.28 4.64
C ILE A 323 -17.29 2.66 3.77
N SER A 324 -16.86 3.91 3.86
CA SER A 324 -15.71 4.44 3.11
C SER A 324 -14.39 3.75 3.54
N GLY A 325 -14.16 3.59 4.84
CA GLY A 325 -13.03 2.82 5.38
C GLY A 325 -13.01 1.36 4.89
N LEU A 326 -14.16 0.68 4.84
CA LEU A 326 -14.28 -0.68 4.30
C LEU A 326 -14.00 -0.73 2.78
N GLN A 327 -14.36 0.33 2.03
CA GLN A 327 -13.96 0.46 0.62
C GLN A 327 -12.43 0.64 0.45
N MET A 328 -11.77 1.37 1.34
CA MET A 328 -10.31 1.48 1.34
C MET A 328 -9.63 0.16 1.71
N VAL A 329 -10.12 -0.55 2.72
CA VAL A 329 -9.53 -1.83 3.19
C VAL A 329 -9.74 -2.99 2.20
N HIS A 330 -10.95 -3.15 1.65
CA HIS A 330 -11.29 -4.35 0.87
C HIS A 330 -12.24 -4.10 -0.33
N GLY A 331 -12.45 -2.84 -0.73
CA GLY A 331 -13.23 -2.48 -1.92
C GLY A 331 -14.71 -2.86 -1.90
N GLY A 332 -15.31 -3.15 -0.73
CA GLY A 332 -16.73 -3.52 -0.64
C GLY A 332 -17.11 -4.90 -1.22
N GLY A 333 -16.13 -5.74 -1.59
CA GLY A 333 -16.36 -7.13 -2.03
C GLY A 333 -16.51 -7.33 -3.54
N SER A 334 -16.78 -8.58 -3.95
CA SER A 334 -16.65 -9.05 -5.34
C SER A 334 -17.68 -8.52 -6.35
N ARG A 335 -18.74 -7.88 -5.87
CA ARG A 335 -19.78 -7.21 -6.70
C ARG A 335 -19.62 -5.68 -6.72
N ALA A 336 -18.61 -5.16 -6.02
CA ALA A 336 -18.22 -3.77 -5.99
C ALA A 336 -16.74 -3.67 -6.41
N SER A 337 -15.97 -2.78 -5.80
CA SER A 337 -14.57 -2.51 -6.12
C SER A 337 -13.56 -3.55 -5.62
N GLY A 338 -13.97 -4.65 -5.01
CA GLY A 338 -13.04 -5.66 -4.47
C GLY A 338 -12.15 -6.33 -5.53
N GLY A 339 -12.58 -6.34 -6.80
CA GLY A 339 -11.76 -6.76 -7.95
C GLY A 339 -10.99 -5.62 -8.63
N ASN A 340 -11.29 -4.36 -8.28
CA ASN A 340 -10.70 -3.14 -8.85
C ASN A 340 -9.43 -2.75 -8.08
N ARG A 341 -8.56 -3.72 -7.83
CA ARG A 341 -7.45 -3.68 -6.86
C ARG A 341 -6.30 -4.58 -7.32
N TRP A 342 -5.11 -4.33 -6.78
CA TRP A 342 -3.99 -5.26 -6.76
C TRP A 342 -3.33 -5.20 -5.38
N PHE A 343 -3.83 -6.02 -4.44
CA PHE A 343 -3.50 -5.92 -3.02
C PHE A 343 -2.05 -6.25 -2.65
N ASP A 344 -1.30 -6.83 -3.59
CA ASP A 344 0.14 -7.03 -3.49
C ASP A 344 0.95 -5.73 -3.70
N LYS A 345 0.34 -4.68 -4.27
CA LYS A 345 1.06 -3.42 -4.53
C LYS A 345 1.23 -2.63 -3.24
N ALA A 346 2.46 -2.16 -3.00
CA ALA A 346 2.78 -1.37 -1.81
C ALA A 346 1.92 -0.11 -1.66
N LEU A 347 1.58 0.58 -2.75
CA LEU A 347 0.69 1.74 -2.74
C LEU A 347 -0.41 1.60 -3.80
N GLN A 348 -1.66 1.62 -3.34
CA GLN A 348 -2.86 1.76 -4.16
C GLN A 348 -3.59 3.04 -3.74
N LEU A 349 -3.57 4.08 -4.58
CA LEU A 349 -4.38 5.28 -4.41
C LEU A 349 -5.81 4.97 -4.88
N VAL A 350 -6.82 5.25 -4.08
CA VAL A 350 -8.23 4.95 -4.40
C VAL A 350 -9.00 6.24 -4.52
N VAL A 351 -9.72 6.40 -5.64
CA VAL A 351 -10.59 7.54 -5.90
C VAL A 351 -11.95 7.03 -6.39
N GLY A 352 -12.90 6.93 -5.47
CA GLY A 352 -14.27 6.52 -5.76
C GLY A 352 -15.11 7.65 -6.33
N SER A 353 -15.88 7.37 -7.38
CA SER A 353 -16.79 8.33 -8.01
C SER A 353 -17.89 8.84 -7.07
N GLY A 354 -18.12 8.14 -5.95
CA GLY A 354 -19.03 8.56 -4.88
C GLY A 354 -18.46 9.62 -3.92
N GLY A 355 -17.18 10.01 -4.05
CA GLY A 355 -16.50 10.95 -3.15
C GLY A 355 -15.54 10.30 -2.15
N ASP A 356 -15.53 8.97 -2.09
CA ASP A 356 -14.72 8.18 -1.17
C ASP A 356 -13.28 8.02 -1.69
N VAL A 357 -12.33 8.63 -1.00
CA VAL A 357 -10.94 8.81 -1.44
C VAL A 357 -9.97 8.37 -0.34
N GLY A 358 -8.79 7.89 -0.72
CA GLY A 358 -7.81 7.38 0.24
C GLY A 358 -6.76 6.46 -0.39
N CYS A 359 -6.25 5.52 0.40
CA CYS A 359 -5.34 4.49 -0.09
C CYS A 359 -5.55 3.13 0.60
N CYS A 360 -5.03 2.09 -0.05
CA CYS A 360 -4.71 0.80 0.55
C CYS A 360 -3.21 0.55 0.34
N TYR A 361 -2.48 0.13 1.37
CA TYR A 361 -1.04 -0.13 1.27
C TYR A 361 -0.66 -1.52 1.77
N GLU A 362 0.35 -2.14 1.17
CA GLU A 362 0.86 -3.44 1.58
C GLU A 362 1.96 -3.25 2.65
N HIS A 363 1.77 -3.92 3.78
CA HIS A 363 2.45 -3.58 5.04
C HIS A 363 3.92 -4.04 5.12
N CYS A 364 4.40 -4.91 4.22
CA CYS A 364 5.80 -5.33 4.21
C CYS A 364 6.76 -4.24 3.66
N SER A 365 6.20 -3.20 3.02
CA SER A 365 6.95 -2.08 2.44
C SER A 365 7.31 -0.99 3.46
N ALA A 366 6.33 -0.54 4.25
CA ALA A 366 6.42 0.58 5.18
C ALA A 366 5.34 0.51 6.27
N GLU A 367 5.59 1.18 7.38
CA GLU A 367 4.64 1.41 8.47
C GLU A 367 3.69 2.58 8.16
N GLY A 368 2.64 2.75 8.97
CA GLY A 368 1.63 3.78 8.74
C GLY A 368 2.11 5.23 8.81
N GLY A 369 3.21 5.52 9.52
CA GLY A 369 3.76 6.88 9.64
C GLY A 369 4.20 7.46 8.28
N PRO A 370 5.16 6.84 7.58
CA PRO A 370 5.58 7.25 6.24
C PRO A 370 4.45 7.34 5.20
N VAL A 371 3.45 6.45 5.28
CA VAL A 371 2.29 6.47 4.38
C VAL A 371 1.35 7.65 4.71
N ALA A 372 1.11 7.93 5.99
CA ALA A 372 0.33 9.11 6.41
C ALA A 372 1.01 10.41 5.99
N TYR A 373 2.33 10.55 6.19
CA TYR A 373 3.11 11.71 5.74
C TYR A 373 3.00 11.93 4.23
N LEU A 374 3.06 10.85 3.43
CA LEU A 374 2.82 10.93 1.99
C LEU A 374 1.41 11.46 1.69
N LEU A 375 0.37 10.96 2.35
CA LEU A 375 -1.00 11.40 2.14
C LEU A 375 -1.23 12.85 2.55
N ASP A 376 -0.66 13.30 3.67
CA ASP A 376 -0.70 14.70 4.12
C ASP A 376 -0.03 15.61 3.10
N TYR A 377 1.16 15.25 2.61
CA TYR A 377 1.84 15.99 1.54
C TYR A 377 1.01 16.07 0.25
N ILE A 378 0.36 14.97 -0.16
CA ILE A 378 -0.53 14.98 -1.32
C ILE A 378 -1.75 15.86 -1.06
N TYR A 379 -2.32 15.84 0.14
CA TYR A 379 -3.48 16.65 0.50
C TYR A 379 -3.15 18.15 0.50
N GLU A 380 -1.96 18.55 0.97
CA GLU A 380 -1.47 19.93 0.89
C GLU A 380 -1.12 20.39 -0.55
N TYR A 381 -0.91 19.45 -1.48
CA TYR A 381 -0.57 19.76 -2.88
C TYR A 381 -1.79 20.12 -3.76
N MET A 382 -3.00 19.64 -3.41
CA MET A 382 -4.20 19.66 -4.28
C MET A 382 -5.02 20.96 -4.26
#